data_AF-A0A1M7J2X4-F1
#
_entry.id   AF-A0A1M7J2X4-F1
#
_cell.length_a   1.000
_cell.length_b   1.000
_cell.length_c   1.000
_cell.angle_alpha   90.00
_cell.angle_beta   90.00
_cell.angle_gamma   90.00
#
_symmetry.space_group_name_H-M   'P 1'
#
loop_
_entity.id
_entity.type
_entity.pdbx_description
1 polymer ?
#
loop_
_entity_poly.entity_id
_entity_poly.type
_entity_poly.pdbx_seq_one_letter_code
_entity_poly.pdbx_strand_id
1 'polypeptide(L)'
;MTLERLAGYLGQATLQQKSGKDTHERIKTLSRDIRSLSDHSGFMSQKVTFLLDATLGMINIEQNAIIKIFSVAAVVFLPPTLIASIYGMNFEHMPELEWLVGYPFAIGLMILSAVLPYLFFKRKGWL
;
A
#
# COMPACT_ATOMS: atom_id res chain seq x y z
N MET A 1 -66.54 -43.59 28.96
CA MET A 1 -66.16 -42.72 27.82
C MET A 1 -65.35 -41.47 28.20
N THR A 2 -65.36 -41.01 29.46
CA THR A 2 -64.60 -39.80 29.88
C THR A 2 -63.15 -40.10 30.31
N LEU A 3 -62.86 -41.28 30.87
CA LEU A 3 -61.50 -41.67 31.28
C LEU A 3 -60.57 -42.02 30.12
N GLU A 4 -61.08 -42.61 29.03
CA GLU A 4 -60.29 -42.84 27.81
C GLU A 4 -59.86 -41.55 27.13
N ARG A 5 -60.72 -40.52 27.14
CA ARG A 5 -60.36 -39.21 26.60
C ARG A 5 -59.31 -38.51 27.46
N LEU A 6 -59.35 -38.72 28.78
CA LEU A 6 -58.34 -38.24 29.72
C LEU A 6 -56.99 -38.98 29.54
N ALA A 7 -57.00 -40.30 29.34
CA ALA A 7 -55.80 -41.09 29.05
C ALA A 7 -55.20 -40.72 27.68
N GLY A 8 -56.04 -40.47 26.67
CA GLY A 8 -55.61 -39.96 25.37
C GLY A 8 -55.03 -38.54 25.45
N TYR A 9 -55.57 -37.68 26.33
CA TYR A 9 -55.05 -36.33 26.56
C TYR A 9 -53.72 -36.36 27.33
N LEU A 10 -53.56 -37.27 28.29
CA LEU A 10 -52.28 -37.49 28.97
C LEU A 10 -51.23 -38.08 28.00
N GLY A 11 -51.63 -38.98 27.10
CA GLY A 11 -50.77 -39.49 26.03
C GLY A 11 -50.35 -38.42 25.02
N GLN A 12 -51.26 -37.51 24.64
CA GLN A 12 -50.95 -36.36 23.78
C GLN A 12 -50.12 -35.28 24.49
N ALA A 13 -50.34 -35.03 25.78
CA ALA A 13 -49.51 -34.13 26.58
C ALA A 13 -48.07 -34.65 26.72
N THR A 14 -47.90 -35.98 26.75
CA THR A 14 -46.56 -36.62 26.73
C THR A 14 -45.88 -36.50 25.36
N LEU A 15 -46.65 -36.40 24.26
CA LEU A 15 -46.13 -36.13 22.90
C LEU A 15 -45.78 -34.65 22.69
N GLN A 16 -46.37 -33.73 23.45
CA GLN A 16 -46.09 -32.29 23.34
C GLN A 16 -44.71 -31.90 23.93
N GLN A 17 -44.13 -32.75 24.79
CA GLN A 17 -42.76 -32.61 25.27
C GLN A 17 -41.70 -32.87 24.16
N LYS A 18 -42.09 -33.47 23.04
CA LYS A 18 -41.21 -33.71 21.88
C LYS A 18 -41.05 -32.45 21.00
N SER A 19 -42.09 -31.63 20.90
CA SER A 19 -42.08 -30.37 20.11
C SER A 19 -41.13 -29.30 20.68
N GLY A 20 -40.99 -29.26 22.01
CA GLY A 20 -40.00 -28.41 22.68
C GLY A 20 -38.55 -28.80 22.38
N LYS A 21 -38.27 -30.10 22.20
CA LYS A 21 -36.93 -30.60 21.84
C LYS A 21 -36.56 -30.23 20.39
N ASP A 22 -37.47 -30.41 19.43
CA ASP A 22 -37.22 -30.06 18.01
C ASP A 22 -37.02 -28.55 17.81
N THR A 23 -37.76 -27.72 18.53
CA THR A 23 -37.60 -26.25 18.48
C THR A 23 -36.25 -25.82 19.07
N HIS A 24 -35.85 -26.43 20.19
CA HIS A 24 -34.57 -26.17 20.83
C HIS A 24 -33.38 -26.63 19.95
N GLU A 25 -33.52 -27.75 19.24
CA GLU A 25 -32.52 -28.20 18.26
C GLU A 25 -32.39 -27.25 17.07
N ARG A 26 -33.52 -26.75 16.52
CA ARG A 26 -33.50 -25.75 15.43
C ARG A 26 -32.82 -24.45 15.85
N ILE A 27 -33.13 -23.94 17.04
CA ILE A 27 -32.48 -22.74 17.60
C ILE A 27 -30.96 -22.98 17.76
N LYS A 28 -30.56 -24.16 18.21
CA LYS A 28 -29.14 -24.54 18.37
C LYS A 28 -28.41 -24.62 17.04
N THR A 29 -29.06 -25.14 15.99
CA THR A 29 -28.49 -25.19 14.65
C THR A 29 -28.38 -23.80 14.03
N LEU A 30 -29.44 -22.99 14.13
CA LEU A 30 -29.43 -21.61 13.63
C LEU A 30 -28.36 -20.74 14.35
N SER A 31 -28.19 -20.95 15.66
CA SER A 31 -27.13 -20.29 16.43
C SER A 31 -25.73 -20.70 15.95
N ARG A 32 -25.54 -21.97 15.59
CA ARG A 32 -24.30 -22.46 14.98
C ARG A 32 -24.04 -21.84 13.61
N ASP A 33 -25.08 -21.73 12.79
CA ASP A 33 -24.98 -21.16 11.45
C ASP A 33 -24.69 -19.65 11.49
N ILE A 34 -25.33 -18.91 12.41
CA ILE A 34 -25.01 -17.48 12.65
C ILE A 34 -23.56 -17.33 13.09
N ARG A 35 -23.06 -18.24 13.94
CA ARG A 35 -21.67 -18.20 14.39
C ARG A 35 -20.71 -18.48 13.24
N SER A 36 -20.96 -19.48 12.41
CA SER A 36 -20.10 -19.78 11.25
C SER A 36 -20.11 -18.67 10.21
N LEU A 37 -21.26 -18.01 9.98
CA LEU A 37 -21.37 -16.81 9.15
C LEU A 37 -20.59 -15.64 9.73
N SER A 38 -20.65 -15.42 11.05
CA SER A 38 -19.87 -14.38 11.73
C SER A 38 -18.37 -14.66 11.62
N ASP A 39 -17.95 -15.90 11.81
CA ASP A 39 -16.55 -16.31 11.69
C ASP A 39 -16.07 -16.14 10.24
N HIS A 40 -16.90 -16.49 9.26
CA HIS A 40 -16.61 -16.29 7.84
C HIS A 40 -16.53 -14.81 7.47
N SER A 41 -17.42 -13.98 8.00
CA SER A 41 -17.38 -12.52 7.83
C SER A 41 -16.09 -11.93 8.41
N GLY A 42 -15.70 -12.36 9.61
CA GLY A 42 -14.42 -11.97 10.22
C GLY A 42 -13.22 -12.37 9.37
N PHE A 43 -13.23 -13.59 8.84
CA PHE A 43 -12.17 -14.09 7.95
C PHE A 43 -12.09 -13.32 6.62
N MET A 44 -13.23 -12.99 6.02
CA MET A 44 -13.27 -12.15 4.81
C MET A 44 -12.77 -10.74 5.09
N SER A 45 -13.17 -10.13 6.21
CA SER A 45 -12.68 -8.82 6.63
C SER A 45 -11.15 -8.82 6.77
N GLN A 46 -10.59 -9.82 7.44
CA GLN A 46 -9.15 -9.96 7.61
C GLN A 46 -8.41 -10.10 6.26
N LYS A 47 -8.98 -10.84 5.29
CA LYS A 47 -8.41 -10.94 3.94
C LYS A 47 -8.45 -9.61 3.19
N VAL A 48 -9.53 -8.86 3.29
CA VAL A 48 -9.64 -7.54 2.67
C VAL A 48 -8.59 -6.61 3.24
N THR A 49 -8.41 -6.57 4.57
CA THR A 49 -7.35 -5.79 5.21
C THR A 49 -5.96 -6.23 4.74
N PHE A 50 -5.69 -7.53 4.69
CA PHE A 50 -4.40 -8.05 4.20
C PHE A 50 -4.12 -7.65 2.75
N LEU A 51 -5.13 -7.74 1.87
CA LEU A 51 -4.99 -7.34 0.46
C LEU A 51 -4.84 -5.83 0.33
N LEU A 52 -5.56 -5.04 1.12
CA LEU A 52 -5.41 -3.59 1.17
C LEU A 52 -3.98 -3.22 1.56
N ASP A 53 -3.46 -3.80 2.65
CA ASP A 53 -2.10 -3.55 3.14
C ASP A 53 -1.05 -3.97 2.10
N ALA A 54 -1.22 -5.13 1.46
CA ALA A 54 -0.34 -5.58 0.39
C ALA A 54 -0.37 -4.66 -0.83
N THR A 55 -1.56 -4.17 -1.21
CA THR A 55 -1.74 -3.24 -2.34
C THR A 55 -1.12 -1.88 -2.03
N LEU A 56 -1.35 -1.34 -0.83
CA LEU A 56 -0.71 -0.11 -0.37
C LEU A 56 0.81 -0.26 -0.31
N GLY A 57 1.31 -1.41 0.14
CA GLY A 57 2.73 -1.73 0.11
C GLY A 57 3.29 -1.73 -1.30
N MET A 58 2.60 -2.36 -2.25
CA MET A 58 2.99 -2.37 -3.67
C MET A 58 3.00 -0.96 -4.27
N ILE A 59 1.95 -0.17 -4.02
CA ILE A 59 1.88 1.25 -4.45
C ILE A 59 3.06 2.04 -3.86
N ASN A 60 3.40 1.82 -2.60
CA ASN A 60 4.54 2.51 -1.97
C ASN A 60 5.87 2.14 -2.61
N ILE A 61 6.07 0.87 -2.99
CA ILE A 61 7.26 0.41 -3.72
C ILE A 61 7.35 1.11 -5.09
N GLU A 62 6.26 1.13 -5.84
CA GLU A 62 6.22 1.81 -7.15
C GLU A 62 6.46 3.31 -7.02
N GLN A 63 5.83 3.98 -6.06
CA GLN A 63 6.05 5.40 -5.78
C GLN A 63 7.51 5.69 -5.40
N ASN A 64 8.11 4.87 -4.55
CA ASN A 64 9.53 5.01 -4.19
C ASN A 64 10.44 4.84 -5.41
N ALA A 65 10.14 3.89 -6.31
CA ALA A 65 10.89 3.73 -7.55
C ALA A 65 10.79 4.97 -8.45
N ILE A 66 9.58 5.54 -8.59
CA ILE A 66 9.35 6.76 -9.36
C ILE A 66 10.12 7.94 -8.76
N ILE A 67 10.02 8.18 -7.44
CA ILE A 67 10.72 9.26 -6.74
C ILE A 67 12.24 9.09 -6.88
N LYS A 68 12.74 7.86 -6.78
CA LYS A 68 14.16 7.56 -6.96
C LYS A 68 14.64 8.00 -8.35
N ILE A 69 13.89 7.70 -9.41
CA ILE A 69 14.23 8.10 -10.78
C ILE A 69 14.24 9.63 -10.93
N PHE A 70 13.21 10.32 -10.44
CA PHE A 70 13.16 11.79 -10.47
C PHE A 70 14.30 12.44 -9.69
N SER A 71 14.64 11.89 -8.52
CA SER A 71 15.74 12.39 -7.70
C SER A 71 17.09 12.23 -8.41
N VAL A 72 17.32 11.08 -9.05
CA VAL A 72 18.52 10.84 -9.86
C VAL A 72 18.60 11.85 -11.00
N ALA A 73 17.50 12.04 -11.74
CA ALA A 73 17.43 13.01 -12.83
C ALA A 73 17.73 14.43 -12.34
N ALA A 74 17.12 14.85 -11.23
CA ALA A 74 17.37 16.16 -10.63
C ALA A 74 18.84 16.34 -10.25
N VAL A 75 19.46 15.37 -9.59
CA VAL A 75 20.88 15.46 -9.20
C VAL A 75 21.81 15.55 -10.43
N VAL A 76 21.44 14.91 -11.54
CA VAL A 76 22.20 14.98 -12.80
C VAL A 76 22.03 16.34 -13.51
N PHE A 77 20.83 16.89 -13.53
CA PHE A 77 20.52 18.10 -14.31
C PHE A 77 20.66 19.42 -13.54
N LEU A 78 20.40 19.43 -12.23
CA LEU A 78 20.40 20.66 -11.42
C LEU A 78 21.75 21.39 -11.41
N PRO A 79 22.90 20.73 -11.15
CA PRO A 79 24.14 21.47 -11.09
C PRO A 79 24.63 22.03 -12.45
N PRO A 80 24.54 21.31 -13.59
CA PRO A 80 24.77 21.93 -14.90
C PRO A 80 23.82 23.10 -15.18
N THR A 81 22.55 23.00 -14.78
CA THR A 81 21.57 24.09 -14.94
C THR A 81 21.95 25.31 -14.09
N LEU A 82 22.43 25.10 -12.87
CA LEU A 82 22.91 26.18 -11.99
C LEU A 82 24.12 26.88 -12.62
N ILE A 83 25.11 26.11 -13.11
CA ILE A 83 26.29 26.64 -13.79
C ILE A 83 25.86 27.44 -15.04
N ALA A 84 25.01 26.87 -15.89
CA ALA A 84 24.49 27.54 -17.08
C ALA A 84 23.71 28.82 -16.73
N SER A 85 22.95 28.82 -15.63
CA SER A 85 22.23 30.01 -15.15
C SER A 85 23.19 31.10 -14.69
N ILE A 86 24.22 30.76 -13.90
CA ILE A 86 25.25 31.70 -13.43
C ILE A 86 26.00 32.33 -14.61
N TYR A 87 26.47 31.53 -15.57
CA TYR A 87 27.18 32.03 -16.75
C TYR A 87 26.25 32.66 -17.80
N GLY A 88 24.93 32.43 -17.73
CA GLY A 88 23.92 33.06 -18.58
C GLY A 88 23.47 34.45 -18.10
N MET A 89 23.82 34.85 -16.88
CA MET A 89 23.57 36.20 -16.38
C MET A 89 24.57 37.18 -17.00
N ASN A 90 24.08 38.23 -17.67
CA ASN A 90 24.90 39.30 -18.27
C ASN A 90 25.59 40.18 -17.21
N PHE A 91 26.58 39.65 -16.50
CA PHE A 91 27.45 40.48 -15.65
C PHE A 91 28.57 41.08 -16.50
N GLU A 92 28.57 42.41 -16.61
CA GLU A 92 29.53 43.22 -17.37
C GLU A 92 30.96 43.21 -16.76
N HIS A 93 31.12 42.69 -15.54
CA HIS A 93 32.41 42.40 -14.89
C HIS A 93 32.33 41.03 -14.20
N MET A 94 32.64 39.96 -14.92
CA MET A 94 32.98 38.68 -14.31
C MET A 94 34.52 38.54 -14.28
N PRO A 95 35.18 38.57 -13.10
CA PRO A 95 36.63 38.40 -13.01
C PRO A 95 37.13 37.03 -13.51
N GLU A 96 36.25 36.05 -13.70
CA GLU A 96 36.55 34.75 -14.31
C GLU A 96 36.65 34.80 -15.85
N LEU A 97 36.16 35.87 -16.50
CA LEU A 97 36.13 36.03 -17.95
C LEU A 97 37.44 36.64 -18.52
N GLU A 98 38.25 37.28 -17.68
CA GLU A 98 39.60 37.74 -18.05
C GLU A 98 40.57 36.56 -18.26
N TRP A 99 40.22 35.38 -17.76
CA TRP A 99 40.98 34.16 -18.00
C TRP A 99 40.51 33.53 -19.32
N LEU A 100 41.41 33.43 -20.31
CA LEU A 100 41.17 32.76 -21.60
C LEU A 100 40.62 31.31 -21.47
N VAL A 101 40.75 30.71 -20.27
CA VAL A 101 40.36 29.34 -19.94
C VAL A 101 39.06 29.24 -19.12
N GLY A 102 38.44 30.35 -18.70
CA GLY A 102 37.23 30.34 -17.87
C GLY A 102 36.03 29.66 -18.53
N TYR A 103 35.82 29.91 -19.83
CA TYR A 103 34.75 29.28 -20.60
C TYR A 103 34.95 27.76 -20.81
N PRO A 104 36.13 27.26 -21.23
CA PRO A 104 36.45 25.84 -21.21
C PRO A 104 36.33 25.18 -19.83
N PHE A 105 36.72 25.89 -18.77
CA PHE A 105 36.63 25.38 -17.39
C PHE A 105 35.19 25.23 -16.91
N ALA A 106 34.31 26.18 -17.23
CA ALA A 106 32.87 26.11 -16.96
C ALA A 106 32.23 24.89 -17.65
N ILE A 107 32.58 24.65 -18.93
CA ILE A 107 32.15 23.45 -19.66
C ILE A 107 32.69 22.18 -19.00
N GLY A 108 33.96 22.19 -18.59
CA GLY A 108 34.57 21.10 -17.81
C GLY A 108 33.80 20.80 -16.52
N LEU A 109 33.41 21.84 -15.77
CA LEU A 109 32.61 21.73 -14.55
C LEU A 109 31.19 21.19 -14.82
N MET A 110 30.54 21.60 -15.91
CA MET A 110 29.23 21.05 -16.31
C MET A 110 29.32 19.56 -16.62
N ILE A 111 30.34 19.14 -17.38
CA ILE A 111 30.57 17.73 -17.71
C ILE A 111 30.93 16.93 -16.45
N LEU A 112 31.84 17.46 -15.61
CA LEU A 112 32.23 16.81 -14.35
C LEU A 112 31.02 16.62 -13.44
N SER A 113 30.14 17.62 -13.38
CA SER A 113 28.95 17.55 -12.54
C SER A 113 27.85 16.64 -13.08
N ALA A 114 27.83 16.32 -14.37
CA ALA A 114 26.96 15.26 -14.91
C ALA A 114 27.54 13.87 -14.65
N VAL A 115 28.88 13.74 -14.72
CA VAL A 115 29.60 12.46 -14.58
C VAL A 115 29.73 12.02 -13.11
N LEU A 116 29.91 12.94 -12.17
CA LEU A 116 30.05 12.65 -10.73
C LEU A 116 28.83 11.92 -10.15
N PRO A 117 27.58 12.39 -10.34
CA PRO A 117 26.39 11.66 -9.94
C PRO A 117 26.27 10.32 -10.63
N TYR A 118 26.54 10.24 -11.93
CA TYR A 118 26.46 9.00 -12.69
C TYR A 118 27.38 7.91 -12.12
N LEU A 119 28.64 8.25 -11.83
CA LEU A 119 29.59 7.33 -11.20
C LEU A 119 29.19 6.96 -9.76
N PHE A 120 28.66 7.92 -8.99
CA PHE A 120 28.19 7.68 -7.63
C PHE A 120 26.99 6.72 -7.60
N PHE A 121 26.00 6.92 -8.47
CA PHE A 121 24.83 6.04 -8.59
C PHE A 121 25.20 4.64 -9.07
N LYS A 122 26.16 4.53 -10.01
CA LYS A 122 26.70 3.23 -10.46
C LYS A 122 27.42 2.50 -9.33
N ARG A 123 28.23 3.19 -8.53
CA ARG A 123 28.98 2.56 -7.43
C ARG A 123 28.09 2.13 -6.27
N LYS A 124 26.95 2.79 -6.08
CA LYS A 124 25.98 2.44 -5.03
C LYS A 124 25.00 1.33 -5.40
N GLY A 125 25.04 0.81 -6.64
CA GLY A 125 24.11 -0.24 -7.11
C GLY A 125 22.65 0.22 -7.12
N TRP A 126 22.42 1.52 -7.33
CA TRP A 126 21.07 2.11 -7.35
C TRP A 126 20.39 2.04 -8.72
N LEU A 127 21.16 1.66 -9.75
CA LEU A 127 20.74 1.23 -11.08
C LEU A 127 20.95 -0.28 -11.22
#